data_AF-A0A1Y4NTN8-F1
#
_entry.id   AF-A0A1Y4NTN8-F1
#
_cell.length_a   1.000
_cell.length_b   1.000
_cell.length_c   1.000
_cell.angle_alpha   90.00
_cell.angle_beta   90.00
_cell.angle_gamma   90.00
#
_symmetry.space_group_name_H-M   'P 1'
#
loop_
_entity.id
_entity.type
_entity.pdbx_description
1 polymer ?
#
loop_
_entity_poly.entity_id
_entity_poly.type
_entity_poly.pdbx_seq_one_letter_code
_entity_poly.pdbx_strand_id
1 'polypeptide(L)'
;MKLRNNIFIYTFCIYFIPLDIFRKILHNKGIRNELEAWLAFLSVDEPEVIVKLIGEYPQFKKYYEEIYTLCQNMEKVMNMFSKELQELDRNTVQYMIDEMQDEIDALKMEKDDALKETMEKETIIAEKEATILEKEATISEKEATISEKDREIAALKAQLASLSSNSASSNESF
;
A
#
# COMPACT_ATOMS: atom_id res chain seq x y z
N MET A 1 20.19 21.30 24.30
CA MET A 1 20.58 19.88 24.11
C MET A 1 20.28 19.51 22.66
N LYS A 2 21.31 19.43 21.81
CA LYS A 2 21.17 19.16 20.38
C LYS A 2 21.81 17.79 20.14
N LEU A 3 21.01 16.73 20.18
CA LEU A 3 21.45 15.37 19.86
C LEU A 3 21.62 15.30 18.34
N ARG A 4 22.86 15.45 17.88
CA ARG A 4 23.26 15.10 16.52
C ARG A 4 23.27 13.56 16.44
N ASN A 5 22.23 12.99 15.87
CA ASN A 5 22.22 11.59 15.44
C ASN A 5 23.27 11.43 14.33
N ASN A 6 24.42 10.83 14.70
CA ASN A 6 25.39 10.32 13.75
C ASN A 6 24.82 9.05 13.10
N ILE A 7 24.06 9.24 12.03
CA ILE A 7 23.74 8.16 11.09
C ILE A 7 25.00 7.97 10.24
N PHE A 8 25.85 7.04 10.65
CA PHE A 8 26.92 6.54 9.77
C PHE A 8 26.26 5.74 8.65
N ILE A 9 25.99 6.39 7.53
CA ILE A 9 25.68 5.72 6.27
C ILE A 9 26.98 5.07 5.82
N TYR A 10 27.17 3.78 6.12
CA TYR A 10 28.23 3.00 5.51
C TYR A 10 27.88 2.84 4.02
N THR A 11 28.38 3.75 3.18
CA THR A 11 28.37 3.58 1.73
C THR A 11 29.22 2.35 1.40
N PHE A 12 28.55 1.20 1.27
CA PHE A 12 29.18 -0.06 0.89
C PHE A 12 29.55 0.02 -0.59
N CYS A 13 30.80 0.37 -0.88
CA CYS A 13 31.30 0.50 -2.25
C CYS A 13 31.71 -0.89 -2.76
N ILE A 14 30.85 -1.52 -3.57
CA ILE A 14 31.15 -2.81 -4.21
C ILE A 14 32.08 -2.55 -5.40
N TYR A 15 33.34 -2.95 -5.29
CA TYR A 15 34.30 -2.91 -6.39
C TYR A 15 34.26 -4.24 -7.13
N PHE A 16 33.76 -4.24 -8.36
CA PHE A 16 33.80 -5.40 -9.25
C PHE A 16 35.15 -5.44 -9.97
N ILE A 17 35.96 -6.46 -9.70
CA ILE A 17 37.28 -6.65 -10.32
C ILE A 17 37.20 -7.86 -11.26
N PRO A 18 37.31 -7.68 -12.60
CA PRO A 18 37.26 -8.78 -13.55
C PRO A 18 38.61 -9.54 -13.58
N LEU A 19 38.74 -10.54 -12.72
CA LEU A 19 39.96 -11.35 -12.58
C LEU A 19 40.30 -12.17 -13.84
N ASP A 20 39.31 -12.51 -14.67
CA ASP A 20 39.52 -13.25 -15.93
C ASP A 20 40.39 -12.48 -16.95
N ILE A 21 40.19 -11.16 -17.02
CA ILE A 21 40.96 -10.29 -17.92
C ILE A 21 42.40 -10.21 -17.41
N PHE A 22 42.56 -10.13 -16.09
CA PHE A 22 43.86 -10.12 -15.45
C PHE A 22 44.62 -11.42 -15.68
N ARG A 23 43.97 -12.58 -15.55
CA ARG A 23 44.60 -13.89 -15.79
C ARG A 23 45.23 -13.97 -17.19
N LYS A 24 44.53 -13.48 -18.23
CA LYS A 24 45.07 -13.41 -19.61
C LYS A 24 46.29 -12.50 -19.74
N ILE A 25 46.35 -11.40 -18.98
CA ILE A 25 47.48 -10.46 -19.01
C ILE A 25 48.67 -11.03 -18.23
N LEU A 26 48.42 -11.70 -17.10
CA LEU A 26 49.43 -12.35 -16.26
C LEU A 26 50.19 -13.41 -17.04
N HIS A 27 49.50 -14.27 -17.79
CA HIS A 27 50.14 -15.29 -18.64
C HIS A 27 51.06 -14.69 -19.71
N ASN A 28 50.78 -13.47 -20.17
CA ASN A 28 51.55 -12.80 -21.23
C ASN A 28 52.71 -11.94 -20.70
N LYS A 29 52.61 -11.38 -19.50
CA LYS A 29 53.56 -10.37 -18.98
C LYS A 29 54.25 -10.74 -17.65
N GLY A 30 53.83 -11.82 -16.99
CA GLY A 30 54.33 -12.23 -15.68
C GLY A 30 53.90 -11.29 -14.54
N ILE A 31 54.39 -11.59 -13.33
CA ILE A 31 54.20 -10.76 -12.13
C ILE A 31 55.35 -9.76 -12.06
N ARG A 32 55.06 -8.46 -12.05
CA ARG A 32 56.09 -7.40 -12.04
C ARG A 32 55.98 -6.48 -10.84
N ASN A 33 54.79 -6.38 -10.24
CA ASN A 33 54.48 -5.46 -9.15
C ASN A 33 53.76 -6.20 -8.01
N GLU A 34 53.82 -5.66 -6.79
CA GLU A 34 53.15 -6.22 -5.61
C GLU A 34 51.61 -6.33 -5.80
N LEU A 35 50.98 -5.35 -6.46
CA LEU A 35 49.55 -5.43 -6.79
C LEU A 35 49.25 -6.59 -7.77
N GLU A 36 50.14 -6.84 -8.74
CA GLU A 36 49.98 -7.97 -9.66
C GLU A 36 50.19 -9.31 -8.92
N ALA A 37 51.04 -9.34 -7.89
CA ALA A 37 51.23 -10.49 -7.02
C ALA A 37 49.97 -10.78 -6.18
N TRP A 38 49.33 -9.75 -5.62
CA TRP A 38 48.04 -9.87 -4.92
C TRP A 38 46.90 -10.28 -5.86
N LEU A 39 46.87 -9.76 -7.08
CA LEU A 39 45.88 -10.18 -8.07
C LEU A 39 46.13 -11.61 -8.54
N ALA A 40 47.38 -12.03 -8.72
CA ALA A 40 47.72 -13.42 -9.02
C ALA A 40 47.32 -14.36 -7.87
N PHE A 41 47.55 -13.92 -6.62
CA PHE A 41 47.14 -14.63 -5.42
C PHE A 41 45.63 -14.91 -5.38
N LEU A 42 44.80 -13.93 -5.77
CA LEU A 42 43.34 -14.06 -5.78
C LEU A 42 42.77 -14.71 -7.04
N SER A 43 43.55 -14.87 -8.12
CA SER A 43 43.05 -15.28 -9.44
C SER A 43 43.58 -16.62 -9.93
N VAL A 44 44.65 -17.17 -9.34
CA VAL A 44 45.36 -18.34 -9.86
C VAL A 44 45.50 -19.43 -8.79
N ASP A 45 44.92 -20.59 -9.09
CA ASP A 45 44.96 -21.80 -8.26
C ASP A 45 45.96 -22.86 -8.78
N GLU A 46 46.74 -22.55 -9.81
CA GLU A 46 47.72 -23.48 -10.41
C GLU A 46 48.96 -23.63 -9.50
N PRO A 47 49.35 -24.85 -9.11
CA PRO A 47 50.41 -25.07 -8.14
C PRO A 47 51.77 -24.56 -8.63
N GLU A 48 52.04 -24.62 -9.94
CA GLU A 48 53.29 -24.13 -10.54
C GLU A 48 53.44 -22.61 -10.40
N VAL A 49 52.33 -21.86 -10.49
CA VAL A 49 52.32 -20.40 -10.35
C VAL A 49 52.37 -20.01 -8.87
N ILE A 50 51.67 -20.74 -8.00
CA ILE A 50 51.71 -20.55 -6.55
C ILE A 50 53.12 -20.75 -6.00
N VAL A 51 53.83 -21.79 -6.44
CA VAL A 51 55.23 -22.04 -6.01
C VAL A 51 56.17 -20.92 -6.48
N LYS A 52 55.99 -20.42 -7.70
CA LYS A 52 56.75 -19.26 -8.20
C LYS A 52 56.44 -17.99 -7.39
N LEU A 53 55.16 -17.74 -7.13
CA LEU A 53 54.70 -16.58 -6.36
C LEU A 53 55.21 -16.61 -4.91
N ILE A 54 55.17 -17.77 -4.24
CA ILE A 54 55.72 -17.95 -2.89
C ILE A 54 57.25 -17.83 -2.90
N GLY A 55 57.91 -18.27 -3.97
CA GLY A 55 59.35 -18.14 -4.15
C GLY A 55 59.80 -16.68 -4.27
N GLU A 56 59.07 -15.87 -5.03
CA GLU A 56 59.35 -14.44 -5.21
C GLU A 56 58.85 -13.59 -4.03
N TYR A 57 57.75 -14.00 -3.39
CA TYR A 57 57.08 -13.29 -2.30
C TYR A 57 56.70 -14.26 -1.16
N PRO A 58 57.62 -14.51 -0.21
CA PRO A 58 57.41 -15.48 0.87
C PRO A 58 56.21 -15.17 1.78
N GLN A 59 55.76 -13.91 1.82
CA GLN A 59 54.60 -13.50 2.62
C GLN A 59 53.31 -14.25 2.26
N PHE A 60 53.15 -14.67 0.99
CA PHE A 60 51.93 -15.34 0.54
C PHE A 60 51.81 -16.77 1.05
N LYS A 61 52.91 -17.40 1.48
CA LYS A 61 52.90 -18.77 2.00
C LYS A 61 51.92 -18.91 3.17
N LYS A 62 51.98 -17.98 4.12
CA LYS A 62 51.11 -17.97 5.30
C LYS A 62 49.65 -17.80 4.92
N TYR A 63 49.36 -16.88 3.99
CA TYR A 63 47.99 -16.64 3.53
C TYR A 63 47.42 -17.82 2.75
N TYR A 64 48.20 -18.49 1.90
CA TYR A 64 47.77 -19.72 1.25
C TYR A 64 47.47 -20.82 2.27
N GLU A 65 48.33 -21.02 3.26
CA GLU A 65 48.11 -22.02 4.31
C GLU A 65 46.81 -21.76 5.11
N GLU A 66 46.56 -20.50 5.48
CA GLU A 66 45.33 -20.08 6.17
C GLU A 66 44.09 -20.23 5.28
N ILE A 67 44.13 -19.78 4.02
CA ILE A 67 43.02 -19.91 3.08
C ILE A 67 42.74 -21.38 2.77
N TYR A 68 43.75 -22.22 2.56
CA TYR A 68 43.53 -23.65 2.32
C TYR A 68 42.93 -24.33 3.55
N THR A 69 43.33 -23.95 4.75
CA THR A 69 42.71 -24.43 6.01
C THR A 69 41.25 -24.00 6.13
N LEU A 70 40.93 -22.79 5.66
CA LEU A 70 39.58 -22.25 5.60
C LEU A 70 38.73 -22.96 4.54
N CYS A 71 39.29 -23.20 3.35
CA CYS A 71 38.66 -23.95 2.25
C CYS A 71 38.39 -25.42 2.62
N GLN A 72 39.23 -26.04 3.44
CA GLN A 72 38.95 -27.37 3.99
C GLN A 72 37.78 -27.37 4.98
N ASN A 73 37.48 -26.23 5.60
CA ASN A 73 36.33 -26.03 6.49
C ASN A 73 35.21 -25.24 5.80
N MET A 74 35.02 -25.44 4.48
CA MET A 74 34.01 -24.75 3.66
C MET A 74 32.60 -24.86 4.24
N GLU A 75 32.26 -25.96 4.89
CA GLU A 75 30.96 -26.15 5.55
C GLU A 75 30.73 -25.15 6.70
N LYS A 76 31.76 -24.83 7.50
CA LYS A 76 31.66 -23.81 8.56
C LYS A 76 31.57 -22.40 7.99
N VAL A 77 32.32 -22.12 6.92
CA VAL A 77 32.33 -20.81 6.26
C VAL A 77 30.99 -20.54 5.57
N MET A 78 30.48 -21.52 4.81
CA MET A 78 29.14 -21.44 4.22
C MET A 78 28.05 -21.32 5.29
N ASN A 79 28.16 -22.02 6.42
CA ASN A 79 27.21 -21.88 7.52
C ASN A 79 27.24 -20.49 8.18
N MET A 80 28.38 -19.80 8.22
CA MET A 80 28.46 -18.42 8.73
C MET A 80 27.80 -17.43 7.77
N PHE A 81 28.12 -17.50 6.48
CA PHE A 81 27.46 -16.66 5.46
C PHE A 81 25.95 -16.94 5.35
N SER A 82 25.54 -18.20 5.48
CA SER A 82 24.12 -18.59 5.43
C SER A 82 23.32 -18.04 6.62
N LYS A 83 23.93 -17.91 7.81
CA LYS A 83 23.26 -17.32 8.97
C LYS A 83 23.11 -15.81 8.84
N GLU A 84 24.15 -15.10 8.42
CA GLU A 84 24.07 -13.65 8.17
C GLU A 84 23.04 -13.33 7.08
N LEU A 85 23.00 -14.14 6.02
CA LEU A 85 22.01 -14.01 4.96
C LEU A 85 20.58 -14.35 5.44
N GLN A 86 20.43 -15.35 6.31
CA GLN A 86 19.15 -15.73 6.91
C GLN A 86 18.61 -14.66 7.88
N GLU A 87 19.48 -13.99 8.62
CA GLU A 87 19.09 -12.87 9.49
C GLU A 87 18.69 -11.64 8.68
N LEU A 88 19.38 -11.36 7.56
CA LEU A 88 18.98 -10.33 6.60
C LEU A 88 17.60 -10.61 6.00
N ASP A 89 17.33 -11.85 5.61
CA ASP A 89 16.04 -12.27 5.04
C ASP A 89 14.91 -12.17 6.07
N ARG A 90 15.15 -12.60 7.32
CA ARG A 90 14.17 -12.46 8.42
C ARG A 90 13.79 -11.01 8.69
N ASN A 91 14.76 -10.10 8.72
CA ASN A 91 14.48 -8.68 8.95
C ASN A 91 13.71 -8.06 7.77
N THR A 92 13.99 -8.50 6.54
CA THR A 92 13.28 -8.04 5.33
C THR A 92 11.83 -8.51 5.34
N VAL A 93 11.59 -9.78 5.64
CA VAL A 93 10.22 -10.34 5.74
C VAL A 93 9.43 -9.68 6.87
N GLN A 94 10.04 -9.45 8.03
CA GLN A 94 9.36 -8.77 9.13
C GLN A 94 8.99 -7.33 8.76
N TYR A 95 9.89 -6.58 8.11
CA TYR A 95 9.60 -5.24 7.63
C TYR A 95 8.43 -5.21 6.64
N MET A 96 8.39 -6.17 5.71
CA MET A 96 7.28 -6.27 4.74
C MET A 96 5.95 -6.64 5.40
N ILE A 97 5.97 -7.49 6.44
CA ILE A 97 4.76 -7.84 7.22
C ILE A 97 4.26 -6.62 7.97
N ASP A 98 5.15 -5.85 8.61
CA ASP A 98 4.78 -4.67 9.38
C ASP A 98 4.19 -3.58 8.46
N GLU A 99 4.79 -3.33 7.29
CA GLU A 99 4.27 -2.36 6.31
C GLU A 99 2.88 -2.78 5.78
N MET A 100 2.70 -4.07 5.45
CA MET A 100 1.39 -4.58 5.03
C MET A 100 0.34 -4.52 6.16
N GLN A 101 0.76 -4.71 7.41
CA GLN A 101 -0.14 -4.64 8.57
C GLN A 101 -0.61 -3.20 8.80
N ASP A 102 0.28 -2.22 8.68
CA ASP A 102 -0.05 -0.80 8.74
C ASP A 102 -1.02 -0.39 7.63
N GLU A 103 -0.83 -0.88 6.40
CA GLU A 103 -1.77 -0.64 5.28
C GLU A 103 -3.15 -1.25 5.55
N ILE A 104 -3.21 -2.48 6.06
CA ILE A 104 -4.46 -3.15 6.41
C ILE A 104 -5.20 -2.38 7.49
N ASP A 105 -4.50 -1.89 8.50
CA ASP A 105 -5.11 -1.18 9.62
C ASP A 105 -5.58 0.22 9.20
N ALA A 106 -4.85 0.92 8.32
CA ALA A 106 -5.31 2.16 7.70
C ALA A 106 -6.60 1.95 6.86
N LEU A 107 -6.63 0.92 6.02
CA LEU A 107 -7.82 0.60 5.22
C LEU A 107 -9.02 0.19 6.07
N LYS A 108 -8.80 -0.51 7.19
CA LYS A 108 -9.87 -0.82 8.14
C LYS A 108 -10.44 0.45 8.76
N MET A 109 -9.59 1.38 9.19
CA MET A 109 -10.06 2.66 9.75
C MET A 109 -10.89 3.44 8.74
N GLU A 110 -10.42 3.55 7.49
CA GLU A 110 -11.17 4.23 6.42
C GLU A 110 -12.53 3.55 6.15
N LYS A 111 -12.55 2.21 6.13
CA LYS A 111 -13.79 1.46 5.94
C LYS A 111 -14.76 1.65 7.09
N ASP A 112 -14.28 1.66 8.33
CA ASP A 112 -15.11 1.85 9.52
C ASP A 112 -15.71 3.27 9.54
N ASP A 113 -14.92 4.28 9.17
CA ASP A 113 -15.40 5.66 9.01
C ASP A 113 -16.46 5.77 7.89
N ALA A 114 -16.21 5.15 6.74
CA ALA A 114 -17.17 5.11 5.63
C ALA A 114 -18.46 4.38 6.02
N LEU A 115 -18.37 3.29 6.77
CA LEU A 115 -19.52 2.55 7.28
C LEU A 115 -20.35 3.42 8.21
N LYS A 116 -19.70 4.15 9.12
CA LYS A 116 -20.36 5.08 10.04
C LYS A 116 -21.08 6.20 9.29
N GLU A 117 -20.43 6.82 8.31
CA GLU A 117 -21.05 7.85 7.46
C GLU A 117 -22.27 7.28 6.70
N THR A 118 -22.18 6.03 6.24
CA THR A 118 -23.28 5.36 5.54
C THR A 118 -24.46 5.10 6.48
N MET A 119 -24.20 4.64 7.71
CA MET A 119 -25.24 4.47 8.74
C MET A 119 -25.91 5.81 9.09
N GLU A 120 -25.14 6.89 9.24
CA GLU A 120 -25.68 8.23 9.49
C GLU A 120 -26.60 8.66 8.32
N LYS A 121 -26.17 8.45 7.07
CA LYS A 121 -27.01 8.73 5.89
C LYS A 121 -28.28 7.88 5.86
N GLU A 122 -28.22 6.60 6.18
CA GLU A 122 -29.39 5.72 6.26
C GLU A 122 -30.38 6.21 7.32
N THR A 123 -29.91 6.64 8.50
CA THR A 123 -30.81 7.21 9.52
C THR A 123 -31.50 8.48 9.05
N ILE A 124 -30.78 9.38 8.39
CA ILE A 124 -31.36 10.62 7.83
C ILE A 124 -32.37 10.30 6.72
N ILE A 125 -32.11 9.28 5.89
CA ILE A 125 -33.05 8.84 4.86
C ILE A 125 -34.32 8.30 5.51
N ALA A 126 -34.21 7.44 6.52
CA ALA A 126 -35.36 6.89 7.25
C ALA A 126 -36.21 7.98 7.91
N GLU A 127 -35.58 8.99 8.52
CA GLU A 127 -36.28 10.15 9.07
C GLU A 127 -37.02 10.93 7.99
N LYS A 128 -36.37 11.18 6.84
CA LYS A 128 -37.00 11.87 5.72
C LYS A 128 -38.18 11.08 5.16
N GLU A 129 -38.06 9.78 4.99
CA GLU A 129 -39.16 8.91 4.54
C GLU A 129 -40.36 8.98 5.49
N ALA A 130 -40.12 8.96 6.81
CA ALA A 130 -41.19 9.11 7.79
C ALA A 130 -41.91 10.47 7.66
N THR A 131 -41.17 11.56 7.46
CA THR A 131 -41.77 12.89 7.25
C THR A 131 -42.53 13.02 5.93
N ILE A 132 -42.10 12.29 4.88
CA ILE A 132 -42.81 12.26 3.60
C ILE A 132 -44.15 11.53 3.77
N LEU A 133 -44.15 10.37 4.44
CA LEU A 133 -45.38 9.62 4.74
C LEU A 133 -46.38 10.45 5.55
N GLU A 134 -45.91 11.19 6.56
CA GLU A 134 -46.76 12.10 7.33
C GLU A 134 -47.36 13.20 6.44
N LYS A 135 -46.54 13.82 5.58
CA LYS A 135 -47.03 14.84 4.64
C LYS A 135 -48.03 14.28 3.64
N GLU A 136 -47.79 13.11 3.07
CA GLU A 136 -48.73 12.44 2.15
C GLU A 136 -50.07 12.15 2.82
N ALA A 137 -50.07 11.69 4.08
CA ALA A 137 -51.30 11.48 4.84
C ALA A 137 -52.08 12.80 5.02
N THR A 138 -51.38 13.89 5.39
CA THR A 138 -52.05 15.21 5.54
C THR A 138 -52.56 15.79 4.23
N ILE A 139 -51.87 15.53 3.11
CA ILE A 139 -52.33 15.94 1.78
C ILE A 139 -53.59 15.16 1.41
N SER A 140 -53.60 13.85 1.62
CA SER A 140 -54.76 13.00 1.35
C SER A 140 -56.00 13.43 2.15
N GLU A 141 -55.82 13.76 3.44
CA GLU A 141 -56.90 14.29 4.27
C GLU A 141 -57.41 15.64 3.74
N LYS A 142 -56.50 16.55 3.38
CA LYS A 142 -56.87 17.85 2.79
C LYS A 142 -57.62 17.68 1.47
N GLU A 143 -57.19 16.80 0.58
CA GLU A 143 -57.89 16.51 -0.67
C GLU A 143 -59.30 15.98 -0.44
N ALA A 144 -59.50 15.09 0.54
CA ALA A 144 -60.83 14.62 0.92
C ALA A 144 -61.73 15.78 1.37
N THR A 145 -61.21 16.68 2.22
CA THR A 145 -61.99 17.84 2.68
C THR A 145 -62.30 18.83 1.55
N ILE A 146 -61.38 19.03 0.61
CA ILE A 146 -61.62 19.89 -0.56
C ILE A 146 -62.72 19.28 -1.43
N SER A 147 -62.68 17.98 -1.67
CA SER A 147 -63.70 17.28 -2.45
C SER A 147 -65.09 17.38 -1.81
N GLU A 148 -65.17 17.28 -0.49
CA GLU A 148 -66.41 17.49 0.28
C GLU A 148 -66.94 18.92 0.07
N LYS A 149 -66.08 19.93 0.24
CA LYS A 149 -66.46 21.34 0.06
C LYS A 149 -66.85 21.67 -1.38
N ASP A 150 -66.20 21.09 -2.38
CA ASP A 150 -66.56 21.28 -3.78
C ASP A 150 -67.96 20.72 -4.08
N ARG A 151 -68.32 19.59 -3.47
CA ARG A 151 -69.69 19.03 -3.55
C ARG A 151 -70.72 19.96 -2.90
N GLU A 152 -70.44 20.49 -1.72
CA GLU A 152 -71.32 21.46 -1.06
C GLU A 152 -71.51 22.74 -1.88
N ILE A 153 -70.43 23.29 -2.43
CA ILE A 153 -70.48 24.48 -3.29
C ILE A 153 -71.32 24.20 -4.54
N ALA A 154 -71.14 23.03 -5.17
CA ALA A 154 -71.95 22.63 -6.33
C ALA A 154 -73.44 22.52 -5.97
N ALA A 155 -73.77 21.92 -4.82
CA ALA A 155 -75.14 21.80 -4.34
C ALA A 155 -75.78 23.18 -4.04
N LEU A 156 -75.05 24.06 -3.34
CA LEU A 156 -75.51 25.42 -3.03
C LEU A 156 -75.71 26.25 -4.31
N LYS A 157 -74.80 26.16 -5.29
CA LYS A 157 -74.96 26.80 -6.60
C LYS A 157 -76.21 26.31 -7.33
N ALA A 158 -76.49 25.00 -7.30
CA ALA A 158 -77.69 24.43 -7.92
C ALA A 158 -78.98 24.93 -7.24
N GLN A 159 -79.00 25.01 -5.90
CA GLN A 159 -80.13 25.57 -5.15
C GLN A 159 -80.36 27.05 -5.49
N LEU A 160 -79.31 27.86 -5.52
CA LEU A 160 -79.40 29.28 -5.90
C LEU A 160 -79.97 29.46 -7.31
N ALA A 161 -79.54 28.65 -8.28
CA ALA A 161 -80.07 28.69 -9.65
C ALA A 161 -81.58 28.36 -9.71
N SER A 162 -82.04 27.38 -8.91
CA SER A 162 -83.46 27.02 -8.85
C SER A 162 -84.34 28.11 -8.19
N LEU A 163 -83.79 28.82 -7.20
CA LEU A 163 -84.47 29.94 -6.53
C LEU A 163 -84.53 31.17 -7.44
N SER A 164 -83.47 31.45 -8.21
CA SER A 164 -83.49 32.56 -9.16
C SER A 164 -84.48 32.31 -10.31
N SER A 165 -84.59 31.07 -10.82
CA SER A 165 -85.60 30.73 -11.84
C SER A 165 -87.04 30.84 -11.33
N ASN A 166 -87.31 30.46 -10.07
CA ASN A 166 -88.65 30.61 -9.48
C ASN A 166 -89.01 32.07 -9.17
N SER A 167 -88.03 32.92 -8.84
CA SER A 167 -88.25 34.36 -8.68
C SER A 167 -88.52 35.08 -10.01
N ALA A 168 -87.98 34.57 -11.13
CA ALA A 168 -88.26 35.10 -12.46
C ALA A 168 -89.69 34.76 -12.94
N SER A 169 -90.21 33.55 -12.67
CA SER A 169 -91.60 33.20 -13.04
C SER A 169 -92.66 33.88 -12.16
N SER A 170 -92.29 34.34 -10.96
CA SER A 170 -93.20 35.02 -10.03
C SER A 170 -93.33 36.53 -10.31
N ASN A 171 -92.39 37.13 -11.06
CA ASN A 171 -92.41 38.55 -11.42
C ASN A 171 -93.05 38.85 -12.79
N GLU A 172 -93.44 37.84 -13.56
CA GLU A 172 -94.22 38.00 -14.81
C GLU A 172 -95.74 37.83 -14.60
N SER A 173 -96.19 37.60 -13.37
CA SER A 173 -97.60 37.36 -13.02
C SER A 173 -98.24 38.45 -12.15
N PHE A 174 -97.73 39.68 -12.20
CA PHE A 174 -98.38 40.85 -11.60
C PHE A 174 -98.38 42.05 -12.54
#